data_AF-P0A501-F1
#
_entry.id   AF-P0A501-F1
#
_cell.length_a   1.000
_cell.length_b   1.000
_cell.length_c   1.000
_cell.angle_alpha   90.00
_cell.angle_beta   90.00
_cell.angle_gamma   90.00
#
_symmetry.space_group_name_H-M   'P 1'
#
loop_
_entity.id
_entity.type
_entity.pdbx_description
1 polymer ?
#
loop_
_entity_poly.entity_id
_entity_poly.type
_entity_poly.pdbx_seq_one_letter_code
_entity_poly.pdbx_strand_id
1 'polypeptide(L)'
;MSTFIGQLFGFAVIVYLVWRFIVPLVGRLMSARQDTVRQQLADAAAAADRLAEASQAHTKALEDAKSEAHRVVEEARTDAERIAEQLEAQADVEAERIKMQGARQVDLIRAQLTRQLRLELGHESVRQARELVRNHVADQAQQSATVDRFLDQLDAMAPATADVDYPLLAKMRSASRRALTSLVDWFGTMAQDLDHQGLTTLAGELVSVARLLDREAVVTRYLTVPAEDATPRIRLIERLVSGKVGAPTLEVLRTAVSKRWSANSDLIDAIEHVSRQALLELAERAGQVDEVEDQLFRFSRILDVQPRLAILLGDCAVPAEGRVRLLRKVLERADSTVNPVVVALLSHTVELLRGQAVEEAVLFLAEVAVARRGEIVAQVGAAAELSDAQRTRLTEVLSRIYGHPVTVQLHIDAALLGGLSIAVGDEVIDGTLSSRLAAAEARLPD
;
A
#
# COMPACT_ATOMS: atom_id res chain seq x y z
N MET A 1 -6.19 -174.75 3.25
CA MET A 1 -4.96 -173.94 3.09
C MET A 1 -4.56 -173.63 1.64
N SER A 2 -5.14 -174.26 0.60
CA SER A 2 -4.76 -174.03 -0.81
C SER A 2 -5.37 -172.80 -1.50
N THR A 3 -6.44 -172.20 -0.97
CA THR A 3 -7.12 -171.05 -1.62
C THR A 3 -6.54 -169.68 -1.26
N PHE A 4 -5.84 -169.53 -0.12
CA PHE A 4 -5.31 -168.22 0.32
C PHE A 4 -4.03 -167.80 -0.44
N ILE A 5 -3.20 -168.77 -0.85
CA ILE A 5 -1.93 -168.52 -1.56
C ILE A 5 -2.19 -168.02 -3.00
N GLY A 6 -3.25 -168.50 -3.66
CA GLY A 6 -3.65 -168.02 -4.99
C GLY A 6 -4.11 -166.57 -5.01
N GLN A 7 -4.78 -166.11 -3.95
CA GLN A 7 -5.28 -164.74 -3.84
C GLN A 7 -4.16 -163.71 -3.61
N LEU A 8 -3.11 -164.08 -2.86
CA LEU A 8 -1.96 -163.22 -2.65
C LEU A 8 -1.14 -163.02 -3.94
N PHE A 9 -0.96 -164.08 -4.73
CA PHE A 9 -0.22 -163.99 -5.99
C PHE A 9 -0.98 -163.15 -7.03
N GLY A 10 -2.31 -163.32 -7.12
CA GLY A 10 -3.15 -162.47 -7.97
C GLY A 10 -3.11 -160.99 -7.60
N PHE A 11 -3.06 -160.67 -6.30
CA PHE A 11 -2.93 -159.29 -5.83
C PHE A 11 -1.57 -158.66 -6.16
N ALA A 12 -0.47 -159.43 -6.03
CA ALA A 12 0.87 -158.94 -6.33
C ALA A 12 1.05 -158.54 -7.81
N VAL A 13 0.44 -159.29 -8.74
CA VAL A 13 0.52 -158.98 -10.19
C VAL A 13 -0.21 -157.68 -10.53
N ILE A 14 -1.38 -157.45 -9.93
CA ILE A 14 -2.16 -156.21 -10.17
C ILE A 14 -1.42 -154.98 -9.63
N VAL A 15 -0.82 -155.07 -8.44
CA VAL A 15 -0.07 -153.95 -7.87
C VAL A 15 1.12 -153.56 -8.75
N TYR A 16 1.82 -154.54 -9.33
CA TYR A 16 2.95 -154.26 -10.21
C TYR A 16 2.54 -153.49 -11.49
N LEU A 17 1.43 -153.90 -12.13
CA LEU A 17 0.94 -153.24 -13.35
C LEU A 17 0.48 -151.79 -13.08
N VAL A 18 -0.24 -151.57 -11.97
CA VAL A 18 -0.68 -150.22 -11.58
C VAL A 18 0.54 -149.34 -11.28
N TRP A 19 1.50 -149.86 -10.52
CA TRP A 19 2.70 -149.10 -10.15
C TRP A 19 3.57 -148.74 -11.36
N ARG A 20 3.76 -149.66 -12.30
CA ARG A 20 4.67 -149.46 -13.44
C ARG A 20 4.10 -148.56 -14.54
N PHE A 21 2.81 -148.66 -14.86
CA PHE A 21 2.25 -148.01 -16.05
C PHE A 21 1.29 -146.85 -15.76
N ILE A 22 0.53 -146.88 -14.66
CA ILE A 22 -0.51 -145.86 -14.40
C ILE A 22 0.06 -144.68 -13.61
N VAL A 23 0.87 -144.94 -12.58
CA VAL A 23 1.44 -143.90 -11.70
C VAL A 23 2.28 -142.85 -12.45
N PRO A 24 3.20 -143.18 -13.39
CA PRO A 24 4.05 -142.16 -14.00
C PRO A 24 3.32 -141.23 -14.99
N LEU A 25 2.22 -141.66 -15.60
CA LEU A 25 1.44 -140.82 -16.53
C LEU A 25 0.60 -139.79 -15.77
N VAL A 26 -0.02 -140.22 -14.67
CA VAL A 26 -0.80 -139.34 -13.79
C VAL A 26 0.11 -138.31 -13.10
N GLY A 27 1.34 -138.71 -12.72
CA GLY A 27 2.31 -137.81 -12.10
C GLY A 27 2.67 -136.60 -12.97
N ARG A 28 2.98 -136.80 -14.26
CA ARG A 28 3.40 -135.70 -15.14
C ARG A 28 2.29 -134.70 -15.45
N LEU A 29 1.06 -135.18 -15.65
CA LEU A 29 -0.08 -134.32 -15.94
C LEU A 29 -0.49 -133.50 -14.71
N MET A 30 -0.29 -134.04 -13.50
CA MET A 30 -0.42 -133.27 -12.26
C MET A 30 0.66 -132.20 -12.13
N SER A 31 1.94 -132.49 -12.41
CA SER A 31 3.02 -131.50 -12.27
C SER A 31 2.88 -130.31 -13.22
N ALA A 32 2.52 -130.53 -14.49
CA ALA A 32 2.34 -129.43 -15.44
C ALA A 32 1.18 -128.50 -15.04
N ARG A 33 0.07 -129.06 -14.55
CA ARG A 33 -1.02 -128.24 -13.97
C ARG A 33 -0.59 -127.55 -12.68
N GLN A 34 0.24 -128.17 -11.85
CA GLN A 34 0.76 -127.54 -10.64
C GLN A 34 1.64 -126.32 -10.95
N ASP A 35 2.47 -126.37 -11.98
CA ASP A 35 3.40 -125.28 -12.29
C ASP A 35 2.73 -124.09 -12.97
N THR A 36 1.74 -124.28 -13.87
CA THR A 36 0.97 -123.15 -14.43
C THR A 36 0.15 -122.44 -13.35
N VAL A 37 -0.43 -123.20 -12.41
CA VAL A 37 -1.15 -122.63 -11.27
C VAL A 37 -0.19 -121.87 -10.35
N ARG A 38 1.02 -122.39 -10.11
CA ARG A 38 2.06 -121.66 -9.36
C ARG A 38 2.46 -120.35 -10.02
N GLN A 39 2.61 -120.32 -11.34
CA GLN A 39 3.04 -119.10 -12.03
C GLN A 39 1.94 -118.05 -12.10
N GLN A 40 0.69 -118.45 -12.36
CA GLN A 40 -0.45 -117.53 -12.27
C GLN A 40 -0.65 -117.00 -10.85
N LEU A 41 -0.41 -117.83 -9.82
CA LEU A 41 -0.41 -117.38 -8.44
C LEU A 41 0.73 -116.38 -8.16
N ALA A 42 1.92 -116.57 -8.74
CA ALA A 42 3.05 -115.66 -8.58
C ALA A 42 2.83 -114.30 -9.28
N ASP A 43 2.31 -114.28 -10.51
CA ASP A 43 2.02 -113.04 -11.22
C ASP A 43 0.83 -112.28 -10.61
N ALA A 44 -0.20 -113.00 -10.16
CA ALA A 44 -1.30 -112.41 -9.39
C ALA A 44 -0.81 -111.82 -8.06
N ALA A 45 0.14 -112.49 -7.38
CA ALA A 45 0.77 -111.95 -6.17
C ALA A 45 1.56 -110.67 -6.47
N ALA A 46 2.41 -110.65 -7.52
CA ALA A 46 3.18 -109.46 -7.88
C ALA A 46 2.31 -108.26 -8.34
N ALA A 47 1.21 -108.52 -9.04
CA ALA A 47 0.25 -107.49 -9.41
C ALA A 47 -0.53 -106.96 -8.19
N ALA A 48 -0.89 -107.85 -7.26
CA ALA A 48 -1.49 -107.46 -5.99
C ALA A 48 -0.52 -106.61 -5.14
N ASP A 49 0.77 -106.97 -5.11
CA ASP A 49 1.80 -106.21 -4.39
C ASP A 49 1.98 -104.80 -4.97
N ARG A 50 2.05 -104.64 -6.31
CA ARG A 50 2.14 -103.31 -6.94
C ARG A 50 0.88 -102.47 -6.74
N LEU A 51 -0.30 -103.09 -6.77
CA LEU A 51 -1.56 -102.39 -6.47
C LEU A 51 -1.57 -101.95 -5.00
N ALA A 52 -1.11 -102.80 -4.09
CA ALA A 52 -0.95 -102.47 -2.69
C ALA A 52 0.04 -101.30 -2.51
N GLU A 53 1.20 -101.33 -3.18
CA GLU A 53 2.23 -100.29 -3.12
C GLU A 53 1.74 -98.95 -3.71
N ALA A 54 1.07 -98.97 -4.87
CA ALA A 54 0.48 -97.77 -5.47
C ALA A 54 -0.67 -97.20 -4.63
N SER A 55 -1.51 -98.07 -4.06
CA SER A 55 -2.56 -97.64 -3.13
C SER A 55 -1.93 -97.00 -1.89
N GLN A 56 -0.89 -97.59 -1.33
CA GLN A 56 -0.16 -97.06 -0.17
C GLN A 56 0.51 -95.72 -0.49
N ALA A 57 1.14 -95.59 -1.67
CA ALA A 57 1.72 -94.33 -2.13
C ALA A 57 0.67 -93.25 -2.34
N HIS A 58 -0.51 -93.59 -2.88
CA HIS A 58 -1.62 -92.65 -3.04
C HIS A 58 -2.21 -92.22 -1.70
N THR A 59 -2.42 -93.16 -0.76
CA THR A 59 -2.89 -92.84 0.60
C THR A 59 -1.88 -91.96 1.31
N LYS A 60 -0.58 -92.25 1.18
CA LYS A 60 0.49 -91.42 1.72
C LYS A 60 0.51 -90.02 1.09
N ALA A 61 0.39 -89.91 -0.23
CA ALA A 61 0.33 -88.62 -0.91
C ALA A 61 -0.93 -87.81 -0.52
N LEU A 62 -2.06 -88.47 -0.27
CA LEU A 62 -3.27 -87.83 0.27
C LEU A 62 -3.07 -87.37 1.71
N GLU A 63 -2.38 -88.15 2.54
CA GLU A 63 -2.01 -87.75 3.91
C GLU A 63 -1.04 -86.56 3.90
N ASP A 64 -0.01 -86.61 3.07
CA ASP A 64 0.97 -85.53 2.88
C ASP A 64 0.27 -84.26 2.37
N ALA A 65 -0.59 -84.35 1.36
CA ALA A 65 -1.37 -83.23 0.84
C ALA A 65 -2.36 -82.66 1.86
N LYS A 66 -3.00 -83.50 2.68
CA LYS A 66 -3.83 -83.04 3.80
C LYS A 66 -2.99 -82.31 4.84
N SER A 67 -1.80 -82.83 5.17
CA SER A 67 -0.89 -82.18 6.10
C SER A 67 -0.42 -80.82 5.58
N GLU A 68 -0.12 -80.72 4.29
CA GLU A 68 0.30 -79.50 3.62
C GLU A 68 -0.84 -78.49 3.54
N ALA A 69 -2.05 -78.93 3.18
CA ALA A 69 -3.23 -78.08 3.19
C ALA A 69 -3.51 -77.52 4.59
N HIS A 70 -3.37 -78.34 5.64
CA HIS A 70 -3.44 -77.86 7.02
C HIS A 70 -2.36 -76.83 7.33
N ARG A 71 -1.10 -77.08 6.91
CA ARG A 71 -0.01 -76.12 7.09
C ARG A 71 -0.29 -74.78 6.40
N VAL A 72 -0.74 -74.80 5.15
CA VAL A 72 -1.09 -73.59 4.38
C VAL A 72 -2.26 -72.84 5.02
N VAL A 73 -3.27 -73.54 5.56
CA VAL A 73 -4.38 -72.90 6.26
C VAL A 73 -3.92 -72.25 7.56
N GLU A 74 -3.05 -72.90 8.34
CA GLU A 74 -2.47 -72.32 9.56
C GLU A 74 -1.54 -71.14 9.26
N GLU A 75 -0.74 -71.20 8.20
CA GLU A 75 0.06 -70.06 7.72
C GLU A 75 -0.84 -68.90 7.29
N ALA A 76 -1.87 -69.16 6.48
CA ALA A 76 -2.82 -68.14 6.04
C ALA A 76 -3.60 -67.51 7.21
N ARG A 77 -3.92 -68.31 8.24
CA ARG A 77 -4.55 -67.81 9.47
C ARG A 77 -3.59 -66.90 10.24
N THR A 78 -2.34 -67.32 10.39
CA THR A 78 -1.29 -66.52 11.05
C THR A 78 -1.03 -65.22 10.29
N ASP A 79 -1.00 -65.26 8.95
CA ASP A 79 -0.87 -64.07 8.11
C ASP A 79 -2.09 -63.15 8.19
N ALA A 80 -3.31 -63.71 8.26
CA ALA A 80 -4.51 -62.93 8.46
C ALA A 80 -4.51 -62.21 9.83
N GLU A 81 -4.08 -62.90 10.89
CA GLU A 81 -3.89 -62.31 12.23
C GLU A 81 -2.84 -61.20 12.19
N ARG A 82 -1.70 -61.41 11.53
CA ARG A 82 -0.65 -60.40 11.34
C ARG A 82 -1.13 -59.18 10.55
N ILE A 83 -1.92 -59.38 9.48
CA ILE A 83 -2.50 -58.29 8.69
C ILE A 83 -3.51 -57.50 9.53
N ALA A 84 -4.34 -58.20 10.32
CA ALA A 84 -5.29 -57.56 11.22
C ALA A 84 -4.57 -56.70 12.27
N GLU A 85 -3.51 -57.23 12.91
CA GLU A 85 -2.66 -56.48 13.84
C GLU A 85 -2.01 -55.26 13.18
N GLN A 86 -1.51 -55.38 11.94
CA GLN A 86 -0.93 -54.27 11.20
C GLN A 86 -1.96 -53.18 10.86
N LEU A 87 -3.17 -53.58 10.46
CA LEU A 87 -4.27 -52.65 10.17
C LEU A 87 -4.74 -51.94 11.45
N GLU A 88 -4.81 -52.65 12.58
CA GLU A 88 -5.13 -52.07 13.88
C GLU A 88 -4.05 -51.06 14.31
N ALA A 89 -2.76 -51.41 14.19
CA ALA A 89 -1.66 -50.49 14.46
C ALA A 89 -1.65 -49.27 13.52
N GLN A 90 -1.99 -49.44 12.24
CA GLN A 90 -2.14 -48.31 11.31
C GLN A 90 -3.34 -47.42 11.67
N ALA A 91 -4.47 -48.02 12.07
CA ALA A 91 -5.65 -47.29 12.50
C ALA A 91 -5.36 -46.44 13.74
N ASP A 92 -4.61 -46.97 14.71
CA ASP A 92 -4.17 -46.23 15.90
C ASP A 92 -3.26 -45.04 15.53
N VAL A 93 -2.30 -45.24 14.62
CA VAL A 93 -1.42 -44.16 14.13
C VAL A 93 -2.23 -43.06 13.43
N GLU A 94 -3.21 -43.41 12.60
CA GLU A 94 -4.06 -42.43 11.92
C GLU A 94 -5.00 -41.72 12.92
N ALA A 95 -5.57 -42.45 13.88
CA ALA A 95 -6.36 -41.87 14.95
C ALA A 95 -5.55 -40.86 15.77
N GLU A 96 -4.31 -41.18 16.12
CA GLU A 96 -3.40 -40.26 16.82
C GLU A 96 -3.01 -39.06 15.93
N ARG A 97 -2.77 -39.26 14.62
CA ARG A 97 -2.53 -38.14 13.69
C ARG A 97 -3.72 -37.17 13.68
N ILE A 98 -4.94 -37.67 13.54
CA ILE A 98 -6.17 -36.87 13.53
C ILE A 98 -6.34 -36.14 14.87
N LYS A 99 -6.12 -36.81 16.00
CA LYS A 99 -6.17 -36.18 17.33
C LYS A 99 -5.16 -35.04 17.46
N MET A 100 -3.91 -35.26 17.04
CA MET A 100 -2.86 -34.24 17.11
C MET A 100 -3.14 -33.04 16.18
N GLN A 101 -3.68 -33.29 14.99
CA GLN A 101 -4.11 -32.23 14.09
C GLN A 101 -5.30 -31.45 14.68
N GLY A 102 -6.28 -32.15 15.27
CA GLY A 102 -7.41 -31.55 15.96
C GLY A 102 -6.97 -30.66 17.13
N ALA A 103 -6.03 -31.12 17.96
CA ALA A 103 -5.46 -30.35 19.06
C ALA A 103 -4.79 -29.05 18.57
N ARG A 104 -3.97 -29.14 17.50
CA ARG A 104 -3.36 -27.95 16.86
C ARG A 104 -4.41 -26.99 16.30
N GLN A 105 -5.47 -27.52 15.68
CA GLN A 105 -6.55 -26.70 15.14
C GLN A 105 -7.29 -25.94 16.24
N VAL A 106 -7.57 -26.60 17.38
CA VAL A 106 -8.18 -25.95 18.55
C VAL A 106 -7.28 -24.85 19.11
N ASP A 107 -5.97 -25.08 19.20
CA ASP A 107 -5.02 -24.05 19.64
C ASP A 107 -4.98 -22.84 18.70
N LEU A 108 -5.03 -23.06 17.38
CA LEU A 108 -5.10 -22.00 16.38
C LEU A 108 -6.42 -21.21 16.48
N ILE A 109 -7.56 -21.90 16.62
CA ILE A 109 -8.87 -21.25 16.80
C ILE A 109 -8.87 -20.42 18.09
N ARG A 110 -8.32 -20.95 19.19
CA ARG A 110 -8.20 -20.21 20.47
C ARG A 110 -7.32 -18.98 20.32
N ALA A 111 -6.19 -19.09 19.63
CA ALA A 111 -5.30 -17.97 19.36
C ALA A 111 -5.98 -16.90 18.49
N GLN A 112 -6.70 -17.31 17.44
CA GLN A 112 -7.46 -16.42 16.58
C GLN A 112 -8.59 -15.71 17.35
N LEU A 113 -9.35 -16.44 18.18
CA LEU A 113 -10.40 -15.87 19.00
C LEU A 113 -9.84 -14.86 20.01
N THR A 114 -8.71 -15.18 20.66
CA THR A 114 -8.04 -14.27 21.60
C THR A 114 -7.58 -12.99 20.90
N ARG A 115 -7.07 -13.12 19.68
CA ARG A 115 -6.63 -12.00 18.84
C ARG A 115 -7.80 -11.11 18.46
N GLN A 116 -8.88 -11.69 17.94
CA GLN A 116 -10.10 -10.97 17.61
C GLN A 116 -10.68 -10.25 18.82
N LEU A 117 -10.74 -10.91 19.99
CA LEU A 117 -11.21 -10.28 21.23
C LEU A 117 -10.32 -9.12 21.67
N ARG A 118 -8.99 -9.22 21.49
CA ARG A 118 -8.06 -8.11 21.79
C ARG A 118 -8.27 -6.93 20.85
N LEU A 119 -8.50 -7.18 19.56
CA LEU A 119 -8.84 -6.14 18.59
C LEU A 119 -10.14 -5.44 18.94
N GLU A 120 -11.22 -6.20 19.16
CA GLU A 120 -12.54 -5.66 19.50
C GLU A 120 -12.50 -4.84 20.80
N LEU A 121 -11.87 -5.40 21.85
CA LEU A 121 -11.66 -4.68 23.11
C LEU A 121 -10.79 -3.43 22.92
N GLY A 122 -9.78 -3.51 22.06
CA GLY A 122 -8.90 -2.41 21.70
C GLY A 122 -9.66 -1.25 21.04
N HIS A 123 -10.45 -1.54 20.00
CA HIS A 123 -11.28 -0.54 19.32
C HIS A 123 -12.29 0.09 20.27
N GLU A 124 -12.96 -0.72 21.10
CA GLU A 124 -13.91 -0.21 22.09
C GLU A 124 -13.22 0.67 23.14
N SER A 125 -12.02 0.28 23.59
CA SER A 125 -11.23 1.08 24.54
C SER A 125 -10.82 2.43 23.94
N VAL A 126 -10.38 2.47 22.68
CA VAL A 126 -10.03 3.71 21.97
C VAL A 126 -11.27 4.58 21.74
N ARG A 127 -12.42 3.97 21.43
CA ARG A 127 -13.70 4.68 21.28
C ARG A 127 -14.11 5.36 22.59
N GLN A 128 -14.04 4.64 23.71
CA GLN A 128 -14.33 5.19 25.05
C GLN A 128 -13.32 6.28 25.42
N ALA A 129 -12.02 6.07 25.15
CA ALA A 129 -10.99 7.08 25.36
C ALA A 129 -11.26 8.35 24.53
N ARG A 130 -11.70 8.22 23.28
CA ARG A 130 -12.09 9.34 22.41
C ARG A 130 -13.27 10.13 23.00
N GLU A 131 -14.29 9.45 23.53
CA GLU A 131 -15.41 10.12 24.21
C GLU A 131 -14.97 10.82 25.50
N LEU A 132 -14.15 10.17 26.34
CA LEU A 132 -13.60 10.77 27.55
C LEU A 132 -12.76 12.01 27.25
N VAL A 133 -11.87 11.93 26.26
CA VAL A 133 -11.05 13.07 25.83
C VAL A 133 -11.92 14.19 25.29
N ARG A 134 -12.92 13.88 24.43
CA ARG A 134 -13.85 14.88 23.90
C ARG A 134 -14.62 15.60 25.02
N ASN A 135 -15.07 14.87 26.03
CA ASN A 135 -15.76 15.46 27.19
C ASN A 135 -14.81 16.29 28.05
N HIS A 136 -13.56 15.86 28.21
CA HIS A 136 -12.56 16.60 28.98
C HIS A 136 -12.18 17.93 28.32
N VAL A 137 -12.00 17.94 27.00
CA VAL A 137 -11.67 19.18 26.25
C VAL A 137 -12.86 20.06 25.92
N ALA A 138 -14.08 19.66 26.29
CA ALA A 138 -15.23 20.55 26.23
C ALA A 138 -15.11 21.71 27.24
N ASP A 139 -14.29 21.56 28.28
CA ASP A 139 -13.91 22.66 29.18
C ASP A 139 -12.80 23.51 28.55
N GLN A 140 -13.05 24.82 28.42
CA GLN A 140 -12.13 25.78 27.81
C GLN A 140 -10.76 25.80 28.54
N ALA A 141 -10.74 25.59 29.86
CA ALA A 141 -9.49 25.54 30.61
C ALA A 141 -8.62 24.32 30.22
N GLN A 142 -9.24 23.15 30.01
CA GLN A 142 -8.52 21.94 29.58
C GLN A 142 -8.08 22.03 28.12
N GLN A 143 -8.89 22.64 27.27
CA GLN A 143 -8.53 22.92 25.89
C GLN A 143 -7.30 23.84 25.82
N SER A 144 -7.30 24.93 26.59
CA SER A 144 -6.15 25.84 26.71
C SER A 144 -4.91 25.12 27.23
N ALA A 145 -5.04 24.31 28.28
CA ALA A 145 -3.91 23.54 28.82
C ALA A 145 -3.30 22.57 27.80
N THR A 146 -4.08 22.07 26.84
CA THR A 146 -3.58 21.21 25.77
C THR A 146 -2.76 22.00 24.76
N VAL A 147 -3.20 23.22 24.41
CA VAL A 147 -2.43 24.16 23.57
C VAL A 147 -1.14 24.54 24.28
N ASP A 148 -1.19 24.94 25.55
CA ASP A 148 -0.02 25.37 26.31
C ASP A 148 1.03 24.27 26.41
N ARG A 149 0.61 23.03 26.69
CA ARG A 149 1.51 21.86 26.71
C ARG A 149 2.17 21.62 25.36
N PHE A 150 1.46 21.84 24.25
CA PHE A 150 2.06 21.69 22.92
C PHE A 150 3.02 22.83 22.59
N LEU A 151 2.72 24.07 23.01
CA LEU A 151 3.66 25.19 22.90
C LEU A 151 4.95 24.92 23.68
N ASP A 152 4.87 24.30 24.88
CA ASP A 152 6.06 23.87 25.63
C ASP A 152 6.87 22.82 24.86
N GLN A 153 6.19 21.87 24.18
CA GLN A 153 6.86 20.85 23.37
C GLN A 153 7.55 21.44 22.14
N LEU A 154 6.89 22.37 21.43
CA LEU A 154 7.46 23.10 20.31
C LEU A 154 8.69 23.91 20.73
N ASP A 155 8.61 24.59 21.87
CA ASP A 155 9.70 25.41 22.40
C ASP A 155 10.98 24.57 22.64
N ALA A 156 10.80 23.32 23.08
CA ALA A 156 11.90 22.37 23.27
C ALA A 156 12.51 21.83 21.96
N MET A 157 11.84 22.01 20.81
CA MET A 157 12.34 21.59 19.49
C MET A 157 13.26 22.62 18.82
N ALA A 158 13.34 23.85 19.34
CA ALA A 158 14.13 24.93 18.74
C ALA A 158 15.65 24.78 19.02
N PRO A 159 16.53 25.12 18.05
CA PRO A 159 16.24 25.55 16.67
C PRO A 159 16.13 24.36 15.70
N ALA A 160 15.27 24.48 14.69
CA ALA A 160 15.24 23.57 13.55
C ALA A 160 16.05 24.15 12.39
N THR A 161 16.63 23.29 11.56
CA THR A 161 17.29 23.69 10.30
C THR A 161 16.29 23.56 9.18
N ALA A 162 15.36 24.52 9.09
CA ALA A 162 14.40 24.57 8.00
C ALA A 162 14.76 25.74 7.06
N ASP A 163 15.28 25.40 5.88
CA ASP A 163 15.45 26.36 4.78
C ASP A 163 14.07 26.58 4.15
N VAL A 164 13.38 27.65 4.55
CA VAL A 164 12.12 28.05 3.93
C VAL A 164 12.43 28.92 2.72
N ASP A 165 12.34 28.31 1.54
CA ASP A 165 12.51 29.00 0.27
C ASP A 165 11.36 29.97 -0.01
N TYR A 166 11.68 31.09 -0.66
CA TYR A 166 10.67 32.03 -1.14
C TYR A 166 9.68 31.33 -2.10
N PRO A 167 8.34 31.53 -1.96
CA PRO A 167 7.34 30.70 -2.65
C PRO A 167 7.54 30.59 -4.17
N LEU A 168 7.90 31.69 -4.84
CA LEU A 168 8.13 31.67 -6.29
C LEU A 168 9.43 30.97 -6.70
N LEU A 169 10.48 31.06 -5.86
CA LEU A 169 11.77 30.46 -6.16
C LEU A 169 11.71 28.93 -6.08
N ALA A 170 10.89 28.37 -5.19
CA ALA A 170 10.68 26.93 -5.06
C ALA A 170 10.20 26.26 -6.36
N LYS A 171 9.44 26.98 -7.20
CA LYS A 171 8.93 26.49 -8.50
C LYS A 171 9.94 26.61 -9.64
N MET A 172 11.06 27.32 -9.44
CA MET A 172 11.99 27.73 -10.50
C MET A 172 13.31 26.96 -10.51
N ARG A 173 13.83 26.69 -11.71
CA ARG A 173 15.19 26.15 -11.90
C ARG A 173 16.26 27.22 -11.64
N SER A 174 17.51 26.81 -11.47
CA SER A 174 18.62 27.66 -11.01
C SER A 174 18.88 28.93 -11.85
N ALA A 175 18.73 28.87 -13.18
CA ALA A 175 18.89 30.07 -14.01
C ALA A 175 17.75 31.06 -13.79
N SER A 176 16.51 30.58 -13.72
CA SER A 176 15.32 31.40 -13.46
C SER A 176 15.32 31.98 -12.05
N ARG A 177 15.75 31.20 -11.05
CA ARG A 177 15.92 31.71 -9.67
C ARG A 177 16.87 32.90 -9.63
N ARG A 178 18.07 32.76 -10.20
CA ARG A 178 19.04 33.88 -10.27
C ARG A 178 18.51 35.07 -11.08
N ALA A 179 17.81 34.80 -12.18
CA ALA A 179 17.20 35.85 -13.00
C ALA A 179 16.16 36.63 -12.22
N LEU A 180 15.26 35.93 -11.50
CA LEU A 180 14.22 36.52 -10.69
C LEU A 180 14.81 37.32 -9.51
N THR A 181 15.74 36.75 -8.74
CA THR A 181 16.40 37.46 -7.63
C THR A 181 17.04 38.75 -8.13
N SER A 182 17.82 38.68 -9.22
CA SER A 182 18.46 39.88 -9.78
C SER A 182 17.45 40.91 -10.32
N LEU A 183 16.30 40.49 -10.84
CA LEU A 183 15.25 41.39 -11.30
C LEU A 183 14.53 42.06 -10.13
N VAL A 184 14.23 41.32 -9.06
CA VAL A 184 13.57 41.84 -7.86
C VAL A 184 14.47 42.82 -7.12
N ASP A 185 15.76 42.51 -6.94
CA ASP A 185 16.72 43.41 -6.30
C ASP A 185 16.82 44.75 -7.06
N TRP A 186 16.93 44.66 -8.39
CA TRP A 186 16.96 45.85 -9.24
C TRP A 186 15.63 46.61 -9.18
N PHE A 187 14.49 45.92 -9.22
CA PHE A 187 13.18 46.53 -9.09
C PHE A 187 13.03 47.30 -7.78
N GLY A 188 13.51 46.75 -6.66
CA GLY A 188 13.48 47.43 -5.36
C GLY A 188 14.17 48.79 -5.39
N THR A 189 15.31 48.91 -6.09
CA THR A 189 15.98 50.21 -6.25
C THR A 189 15.20 51.19 -7.12
N MET A 190 14.63 50.72 -8.25
CA MET A 190 13.83 51.57 -9.14
C MET A 190 12.52 52.01 -8.48
N ALA A 191 11.91 51.12 -7.67
CA ALA A 191 10.64 51.39 -7.02
C ALA A 191 10.74 52.61 -6.10
N GLN A 192 11.87 52.82 -5.40
CA GLN A 192 12.12 53.95 -4.50
C GLN A 192 11.87 55.32 -5.16
N ASP A 193 12.15 55.44 -6.46
CA ASP A 193 12.01 56.68 -7.22
C ASP A 193 10.59 56.92 -7.79
N LEU A 194 9.72 55.91 -7.75
CA LEU A 194 8.35 56.01 -8.26
C LEU A 194 7.40 56.50 -7.17
N ASP A 195 6.41 57.32 -7.54
CA ASP A 195 5.33 57.72 -6.65
C ASP A 195 4.18 56.69 -6.63
N HIS A 196 3.16 56.94 -5.80
CA HIS A 196 2.02 56.04 -5.63
C HIS A 196 1.28 55.78 -6.97
N GLN A 197 1.12 56.83 -7.80
CA GLN A 197 0.47 56.71 -9.11
C GLN A 197 1.37 55.97 -10.10
N GLY A 198 2.68 56.19 -10.06
CA GLY A 198 3.69 55.49 -10.86
C GLY A 198 3.69 53.99 -10.58
N LEU A 199 3.70 53.58 -9.32
CA LEU A 199 3.63 52.16 -8.93
C LEU A 199 2.32 51.50 -9.38
N THR A 200 1.19 52.19 -9.22
CA THR A 200 -0.12 51.69 -9.66
C THR A 200 -0.17 51.51 -11.17
N THR A 201 0.34 52.48 -11.92
CA THR A 201 0.40 52.44 -13.40
C THR A 201 1.32 51.32 -13.87
N LEU A 202 2.52 51.22 -13.27
CA LEU A 202 3.49 50.17 -13.56
C LEU A 202 2.88 48.78 -13.37
N ALA A 203 2.20 48.53 -12.25
CA ALA A 203 1.56 47.25 -12.01
C ALA A 203 0.53 46.90 -13.09
N GLY A 204 -0.38 47.83 -13.43
CA GLY A 204 -1.39 47.59 -14.47
C GLY A 204 -0.80 47.37 -15.87
N GLU A 205 0.27 48.09 -16.21
CA GLU A 205 0.97 47.92 -17.49
C GLU A 205 1.72 46.58 -17.55
N LEU A 206 2.38 46.15 -16.47
CA LEU A 206 3.05 44.84 -16.40
C LEU A 206 2.05 43.69 -16.54
N VAL A 207 0.85 43.78 -15.96
CA VAL A 207 -0.23 42.80 -16.17
C VAL A 207 -0.66 42.75 -17.63
N SER A 208 -0.81 43.92 -18.27
CA SER A 208 -1.16 44.00 -19.69
C SER A 208 -0.11 43.34 -20.58
N VAL A 209 1.17 43.53 -20.25
CA VAL A 209 2.28 42.90 -20.97
C VAL A 209 2.36 41.40 -20.67
N ALA A 210 2.20 40.96 -19.42
CA ALA A 210 2.18 39.55 -19.07
C ALA A 210 1.08 38.79 -19.84
N ARG A 211 -0.12 39.38 -19.93
CA ARG A 211 -1.24 38.84 -20.73
C ARG A 211 -0.92 38.78 -22.23
N LEU A 212 -0.23 39.79 -22.76
CA LEU A 212 0.22 39.79 -24.16
C LEU A 212 1.20 38.64 -24.42
N LEU A 213 2.18 38.46 -23.52
CA LEU A 213 3.20 37.42 -23.64
C LEU A 213 2.63 36.00 -23.45
N ASP A 214 1.64 35.85 -22.57
CA ASP A 214 0.92 34.59 -22.40
C ASP A 214 0.16 34.20 -23.68
N ARG A 215 -0.54 35.16 -24.30
CA ARG A 215 -1.27 34.95 -25.54
C ARG A 215 -0.35 34.69 -26.74
N GLU A 216 0.73 35.45 -26.87
CA GLU A 216 1.63 35.42 -28.03
C GLU A 216 2.86 34.54 -27.76
N ALA A 217 2.63 33.23 -27.55
CA ALA A 217 3.66 32.26 -27.17
C ALA A 217 4.91 32.25 -28.08
N VAL A 218 4.76 32.59 -29.37
CA VAL A 218 5.90 32.71 -30.31
C VAL A 218 6.82 33.86 -29.91
N VAL A 219 6.25 35.01 -29.56
CA VAL A 219 7.00 36.19 -29.11
C VAL A 219 7.76 35.86 -27.83
N THR A 220 7.07 35.25 -26.86
CA THR A 220 7.67 34.84 -25.58
C THR A 220 8.83 33.90 -25.79
N ARG A 221 8.70 32.91 -26.69
CA ARG A 221 9.80 32.00 -27.04
C ARG A 221 11.03 32.73 -27.58
N TYR A 222 10.86 33.80 -28.37
CA TYR A 222 12.01 34.60 -28.85
C TYR A 222 12.61 35.48 -27.74
N LEU A 223 11.79 35.96 -26.81
CA LEU A 223 12.23 36.77 -25.67
C LEU A 223 12.95 35.96 -24.58
N THR A 224 12.81 34.63 -24.57
CA THR A 224 13.47 33.74 -23.60
C THR A 224 14.61 32.91 -24.19
N VAL A 225 14.99 33.10 -25.45
CA VAL A 225 16.12 32.36 -26.07
C VAL A 225 17.39 32.58 -25.24
N PRO A 226 18.04 31.52 -24.71
CA PRO A 226 19.22 31.66 -23.87
C PRO A 226 20.44 32.05 -24.71
N ALA A 227 20.77 33.33 -24.74
CA ALA A 227 21.93 33.90 -25.42
C ALA A 227 22.69 34.86 -24.50
N GLU A 228 24.02 34.92 -24.64
CA GLU A 228 24.86 35.88 -23.91
C GLU A 228 24.54 37.32 -24.28
N ASP A 229 24.39 37.61 -25.58
CA ASP A 229 23.92 38.91 -26.05
C ASP A 229 22.39 38.97 -25.97
N ALA A 230 21.88 39.81 -25.07
CA ALA A 230 20.46 40.08 -24.92
C ALA A 230 19.94 41.19 -25.85
N THR A 231 20.80 41.91 -26.57
CA THR A 231 20.44 43.08 -27.38
C THR A 231 19.29 42.80 -28.38
N PRO A 232 19.25 41.65 -29.10
CA PRO A 232 18.12 41.35 -29.99
C PRO A 232 16.78 41.22 -29.24
N ARG A 233 16.78 40.62 -28.04
CA ARG A 233 15.56 40.43 -27.23
C ARG A 233 15.08 41.76 -26.66
N ILE A 234 16.01 42.60 -26.22
CA ILE A 234 15.73 43.97 -25.75
C ILE A 234 15.09 44.81 -26.86
N ARG A 235 15.68 44.82 -28.07
CA ARG A 235 15.10 45.55 -29.21
C ARG A 235 13.72 45.02 -29.61
N LEU A 236 13.51 43.71 -29.51
CA LEU A 236 12.21 43.10 -29.80
C LEU A 236 11.14 43.59 -28.82
N ILE A 237 11.41 43.56 -27.51
CA ILE A 237 10.42 44.02 -26.52
C ILE A 237 10.19 45.53 -26.63
N GLU A 238 11.23 46.34 -26.80
CA GLU A 238 11.10 47.79 -26.99
C GLU A 238 10.17 48.13 -28.15
N ARG A 239 10.37 47.49 -29.30
CA ARG A 239 9.54 47.72 -30.48
C ARG A 239 8.11 47.24 -30.28
N LEU A 240 7.90 46.17 -29.52
CA LEU A 240 6.58 45.61 -29.25
C LEU A 240 5.73 46.54 -28.36
N VAL A 241 6.34 47.14 -27.33
CA VAL A 241 5.62 47.96 -26.34
C VAL A 241 5.81 49.48 -26.53
N SER A 242 6.53 49.90 -27.58
CA SER A 242 6.81 51.31 -27.86
C SER A 242 5.54 52.15 -27.92
N GLY A 243 5.48 53.21 -27.10
CA GLY A 243 4.32 54.11 -27.01
C GLY A 243 3.06 53.48 -26.41
N LYS A 244 3.15 52.27 -25.85
CA LYS A 244 2.03 51.56 -25.19
C LYS A 244 2.18 51.50 -23.67
N VAL A 245 3.40 51.64 -23.17
CA VAL A 245 3.73 51.59 -21.74
C VAL A 245 4.61 52.77 -21.35
N GLY A 246 4.57 53.15 -20.08
CA GLY A 246 5.43 54.17 -19.49
C GLY A 246 6.90 53.75 -19.46
N ALA A 247 7.78 54.74 -19.26
CA ALA A 247 9.22 54.51 -19.17
C ALA A 247 9.62 53.51 -18.07
N PRO A 248 9.05 53.56 -16.84
CA PRO A 248 9.38 52.58 -15.80
C PRO A 248 9.09 51.13 -16.20
N THR A 249 7.95 50.90 -16.85
CA THR A 249 7.56 49.58 -17.35
C THR A 249 8.53 49.10 -18.42
N LEU A 250 8.92 49.97 -19.35
CA LEU A 250 9.89 49.61 -20.37
C LEU A 250 11.24 49.21 -19.75
N GLU A 251 11.71 49.91 -18.71
CA GLU A 251 12.97 49.57 -18.02
C GLU A 251 12.88 48.22 -17.29
N VAL A 252 11.76 47.92 -16.62
CA VAL A 252 11.52 46.59 -16.04
C VAL A 252 11.59 45.51 -17.11
N LEU A 253 10.95 45.73 -18.25
CA LEU A 253 10.92 44.76 -19.34
C LEU A 253 12.31 44.57 -19.96
N ARG A 254 13.07 45.64 -20.20
CA ARG A 254 14.47 45.57 -20.66
C ARG A 254 15.30 44.70 -19.73
N THR A 255 15.20 44.94 -18.42
CA THR A 255 15.92 44.18 -17.40
C THR A 255 15.47 42.72 -17.41
N ALA A 256 14.17 42.44 -17.42
CA ALA A 256 13.63 41.08 -17.40
C ALA A 256 14.06 40.24 -18.62
N VAL A 257 13.96 40.79 -19.84
CA VAL A 257 14.35 40.06 -21.07
C VAL A 257 15.87 39.94 -21.24
N SER A 258 16.64 40.76 -20.52
CA SER A 258 18.10 40.64 -20.47
C SER A 258 18.57 39.42 -19.70
N LYS A 259 17.77 38.93 -18.75
CA LYS A 259 18.11 37.76 -17.92
C LYS A 259 17.90 36.45 -18.68
N ARG A 260 18.42 35.36 -18.10
CA ARG A 260 18.33 33.99 -18.65
C ARG A 260 17.26 33.19 -17.91
N TRP A 261 16.23 32.77 -18.62
CA TRP A 261 15.12 31.99 -18.10
C TRP A 261 15.23 30.52 -18.50
N SER A 262 14.84 29.61 -17.62
CA SER A 262 14.90 28.16 -17.83
C SER A 262 13.66 27.63 -18.56
N ALA A 263 12.52 28.28 -18.39
CA ALA A 263 11.30 28.05 -19.15
C ALA A 263 10.72 29.37 -19.68
N ASN A 264 9.88 29.27 -20.71
CA ASN A 264 9.26 30.45 -21.32
C ASN A 264 8.26 31.11 -20.37
N SER A 265 7.54 30.30 -19.58
CA SER A 265 6.59 30.76 -18.57
C SER A 265 7.28 31.56 -17.46
N ASP A 266 8.52 31.22 -17.09
CA ASP A 266 9.24 31.88 -15.98
C ASP A 266 9.41 33.39 -16.21
N LEU A 267 9.55 33.84 -17.46
CA LEU A 267 9.58 35.28 -17.78
C LEU A 267 8.24 35.95 -17.47
N ILE A 268 7.13 35.29 -17.81
CA ILE A 268 5.78 35.80 -17.55
C ILE A 268 5.54 35.83 -16.04
N ASP A 269 5.90 34.74 -15.34
CA ASP A 269 5.79 34.63 -13.88
C ASP A 269 6.60 35.72 -13.18
N ALA A 270 7.79 36.04 -13.69
CA ALA A 270 8.63 37.11 -13.15
C ALA A 270 8.05 38.52 -13.39
N ILE A 271 7.49 38.78 -14.57
CA ILE A 271 6.81 40.07 -14.86
C ILE A 271 5.59 40.24 -13.96
N GLU A 272 4.79 39.19 -13.82
CA GLU A 272 3.65 39.18 -12.90
C GLU A 272 4.11 39.37 -11.45
N HIS A 273 5.21 38.73 -11.05
CA HIS A 273 5.77 38.90 -9.73
C HIS A 273 6.20 40.35 -9.46
N VAL A 274 6.90 41.00 -10.39
CA VAL A 274 7.28 42.41 -10.26
C VAL A 274 6.04 43.32 -10.20
N SER A 275 4.98 42.99 -10.94
CA SER A 275 3.70 43.71 -10.80
C SER A 275 3.12 43.59 -9.38
N ARG A 276 3.15 42.40 -8.78
CA ARG A 276 2.69 42.20 -7.39
C ARG A 276 3.59 42.98 -6.43
N GLN A 277 4.91 42.95 -6.62
CA GLN A 277 5.87 43.72 -5.82
C GLN A 277 5.61 45.24 -5.91
N ALA A 278 5.21 45.77 -7.07
CA ALA A 278 4.85 47.19 -7.19
C ALA A 278 3.61 47.58 -6.37
N LEU A 279 2.60 46.71 -6.32
CA LEU A 279 1.40 46.93 -5.49
C LEU A 279 1.67 46.71 -4.00
N LEU A 280 2.52 45.75 -3.65
CA LEU A 280 2.91 45.53 -2.25
C LEU A 280 3.80 46.66 -1.72
N GLU A 281 4.68 47.22 -2.55
CA GLU A 281 5.43 48.45 -2.24
C GLU A 281 4.50 49.63 -1.95
N LEU A 282 3.40 49.74 -2.71
CA LEU A 282 2.38 50.77 -2.48
C LEU A 282 1.73 50.62 -1.10
N ALA A 283 1.35 49.40 -0.72
CA ALA A 283 0.81 49.11 0.60
C ALA A 283 1.81 49.38 1.72
N GLU A 284 3.09 49.07 1.50
CA GLU A 284 4.18 49.31 2.44
C GLU A 284 4.37 50.79 2.73
N ARG A 285 4.40 51.63 1.69
CA ARG A 285 4.49 53.09 1.84
C ARG A 285 3.28 53.71 2.53
N ALA A 286 2.11 53.10 2.34
CA ALA A 286 0.89 53.53 3.01
C ALA A 286 0.81 53.04 4.46
N GLY A 287 1.73 52.18 4.92
CA GLY A 287 1.67 51.55 6.25
C GLY A 287 0.51 50.57 6.39
N GLN A 288 0.07 49.95 5.29
CA GLN A 288 -1.12 49.08 5.21
C GLN A 288 -0.77 47.61 4.96
N VAL A 289 0.48 47.20 5.16
CA VAL A 289 0.92 45.83 4.80
C VAL A 289 0.16 44.76 5.58
N ASP A 290 0.04 44.92 6.90
CA ASP A 290 -0.70 43.98 7.76
C ASP A 290 -2.16 43.85 7.30
N GLU A 291 -2.81 44.99 6.95
CA GLU A 291 -4.19 44.99 6.46
C GLU A 291 -4.32 44.22 5.13
N VAL A 292 -3.37 44.43 4.21
CA VAL A 292 -3.36 43.77 2.90
C VAL A 292 -3.15 42.26 3.07
N GLU A 293 -2.19 41.84 3.89
CA GLU A 293 -1.93 40.42 4.18
C GLU A 293 -3.17 39.75 4.79
N ASP A 294 -3.75 40.36 5.83
CA ASP A 294 -4.96 39.84 6.49
C ASP A 294 -6.14 39.68 5.54
N GLN A 295 -6.36 40.66 4.66
CA GLN A 295 -7.44 40.61 3.68
C GLN A 295 -7.20 39.56 2.59
N LEU A 296 -5.95 39.36 2.16
CA LEU A 296 -5.60 38.32 1.18
C LEU A 296 -5.84 36.92 1.77
N PHE A 297 -5.39 36.65 3.00
CA PHE A 297 -5.67 35.37 3.67
C PHE A 297 -7.15 35.18 3.95
N ARG A 298 -7.86 36.23 4.35
CA ARG A 298 -9.31 36.18 4.52
C ARG A 298 -9.99 35.80 3.21
N PHE A 299 -9.59 36.40 2.09
CA PHE A 299 -10.16 36.07 0.79
C PHE A 299 -9.82 34.64 0.36
N SER A 300 -8.60 34.15 0.61
CA SER A 300 -8.23 32.74 0.40
C SER A 300 -9.20 31.81 1.13
N ARG A 301 -9.42 32.03 2.44
CA ARG A 301 -10.37 31.22 3.23
C ARG A 301 -11.81 31.28 2.70
N ILE A 302 -12.23 32.44 2.18
CA ILE A 302 -13.56 32.58 1.58
C ILE A 302 -13.68 31.69 0.33
N LEU A 303 -12.65 31.64 -0.52
CA LEU A 303 -12.65 30.79 -1.71
C LEU A 303 -12.71 29.30 -1.34
N ASP A 304 -11.96 28.87 -0.32
CA ASP A 304 -11.97 27.48 0.16
C ASP A 304 -13.36 27.04 0.65
N VAL A 305 -14.07 27.93 1.35
CA VAL A 305 -15.43 27.68 1.87
C VAL A 305 -16.50 27.85 0.79
N GLN A 306 -16.21 28.55 -0.31
CA GLN A 306 -17.15 28.86 -1.39
C GLN A 306 -16.68 28.28 -2.74
N PRO A 307 -16.69 26.94 -2.91
CA PRO A 307 -16.16 26.30 -4.11
C PRO A 307 -16.88 26.73 -5.40
N ARG A 308 -18.16 27.09 -5.32
CA ARG A 308 -18.89 27.64 -6.47
C ARG A 308 -18.31 28.97 -6.95
N LEU A 309 -17.95 29.86 -6.02
CA LEU A 309 -17.32 31.13 -6.37
C LEU A 309 -15.95 30.90 -6.97
N ALA A 310 -15.17 29.99 -6.37
CA ALA A 310 -13.84 29.67 -6.83
C ALA A 310 -13.85 29.08 -8.25
N ILE A 311 -14.76 28.14 -8.55
CA ILE A 311 -14.97 27.61 -9.91
C ILE A 311 -15.29 28.73 -10.91
N LEU A 312 -16.19 29.65 -10.57
CA LEU A 312 -16.58 30.75 -11.46
C LEU A 312 -15.44 31.76 -11.72
N LEU A 313 -14.59 32.00 -10.71
CA LEU A 313 -13.42 32.87 -10.85
C LEU A 313 -12.24 32.16 -11.54
N GLY A 314 -12.17 30.83 -11.43
CA GLY A 314 -11.15 29.98 -12.04
C GLY A 314 -11.44 29.58 -13.49
N ASP A 315 -12.66 29.76 -13.99
CA ASP A 315 -13.06 29.31 -15.33
C ASP A 315 -12.34 30.09 -16.45
N CYS A 316 -11.21 29.54 -16.91
CA CYS A 316 -10.40 30.12 -17.98
C CYS A 316 -11.10 30.17 -19.35
N ALA A 317 -12.24 29.49 -19.54
CA ALA A 317 -13.04 29.60 -20.76
C ALA A 317 -13.86 30.90 -20.81
N VAL A 318 -14.19 31.49 -19.65
CA VAL A 318 -14.86 32.79 -19.58
C VAL A 318 -13.82 33.91 -19.75
N PRO A 319 -14.11 34.97 -20.55
CA PRO A 319 -13.18 36.09 -20.69
C PRO A 319 -12.80 36.71 -19.34
N ALA A 320 -11.50 37.00 -19.15
CA ALA A 320 -10.94 37.50 -17.89
C ALA A 320 -11.69 38.73 -17.34
N GLU A 321 -12.11 39.65 -18.21
CA GLU A 321 -12.89 40.83 -17.80
C GLU A 321 -14.20 40.47 -17.08
N GLY A 322 -14.87 39.39 -17.50
CA GLY A 322 -16.08 38.89 -16.85
C GLY A 322 -15.79 38.39 -15.44
N ARG A 323 -14.70 37.66 -15.27
CA ARG A 323 -14.25 37.13 -13.97
C ARG A 323 -13.81 38.25 -13.03
N VAL A 324 -13.05 39.22 -13.53
CA VAL A 324 -12.65 40.40 -12.74
C VAL A 324 -13.86 41.26 -12.36
N ARG A 325 -14.87 41.39 -13.23
CA ARG A 325 -16.14 42.05 -12.86
C ARG A 325 -16.90 41.27 -11.78
N LEU A 326 -16.91 39.94 -11.84
CA LEU A 326 -17.51 39.11 -10.81
C LEU A 326 -16.79 39.29 -9.47
N LEU A 327 -15.45 39.20 -9.47
CA LEU A 327 -14.61 39.45 -8.29
C LEU A 327 -14.94 40.80 -7.65
N ARG A 328 -14.93 41.88 -8.44
CA ARG A 328 -15.23 43.23 -7.94
C ARG A 328 -16.61 43.32 -7.30
N LYS A 329 -17.65 42.75 -7.93
CA LYS A 329 -19.01 42.70 -7.35
C LYS A 329 -19.09 41.92 -6.03
N VAL A 330 -18.25 40.89 -5.87
CA VAL A 330 -18.19 40.13 -4.61
C VAL A 330 -17.52 40.97 -3.53
N LEU A 331 -16.39 41.62 -3.84
CA LEU A 331 -15.66 42.47 -2.90
C LEU A 331 -16.46 43.72 -2.50
N GLU A 332 -17.22 44.32 -3.42
CA GLU A 332 -18.11 45.46 -3.14
C GLU A 332 -19.27 45.12 -2.19
N ARG A 333 -19.63 43.84 -2.10
CA ARG A 333 -20.69 43.34 -1.21
C ARG A 333 -20.15 42.86 0.13
N ALA A 334 -18.85 42.95 0.36
CA ALA A 334 -18.28 42.60 1.65
C ALA A 334 -18.78 43.58 2.72
N ASP A 335 -19.04 43.07 3.93
CA ASP A 335 -19.48 43.89 5.06
C ASP A 335 -18.41 44.90 5.50
N SER A 336 -17.15 44.62 5.19
CA SER A 336 -16.00 45.49 5.49
C SER A 336 -15.45 46.15 4.22
N THR A 337 -15.00 47.40 4.34
CA THR A 337 -14.22 48.08 3.30
C THR A 337 -12.99 47.24 2.92
N VAL A 338 -12.86 46.91 1.64
CA VAL A 338 -11.71 46.19 1.11
C VAL A 338 -10.65 47.20 0.66
N ASN A 339 -9.39 46.96 1.02
CA ASN A 339 -8.28 47.82 0.66
C ASN A 339 -8.12 47.85 -0.88
N PRO A 340 -7.98 49.03 -1.51
CA PRO A 340 -7.81 49.14 -2.96
C PRO A 340 -6.64 48.33 -3.53
N VAL A 341 -5.55 48.18 -2.77
CA VAL A 341 -4.39 47.35 -3.15
C VAL A 341 -4.78 45.88 -3.24
N VAL A 342 -5.58 45.38 -2.30
CA VAL A 342 -6.10 43.99 -2.31
C VAL A 342 -7.01 43.78 -3.53
N VAL A 343 -7.91 44.74 -3.82
CA VAL A 343 -8.76 44.66 -5.01
C VAL A 343 -7.92 44.58 -6.28
N ALA A 344 -6.85 45.39 -6.39
CA ALA A 344 -5.94 45.38 -7.52
C ALA A 344 -5.17 44.06 -7.63
N LEU A 345 -4.55 43.59 -6.53
CA LEU A 345 -3.80 42.33 -6.49
C LEU A 345 -4.69 41.13 -6.88
N LEU A 346 -5.88 41.01 -6.30
CA LEU A 346 -6.81 39.93 -6.62
C LEU A 346 -7.30 40.02 -8.07
N SER A 347 -7.58 41.24 -8.57
CA SER A 347 -8.00 41.43 -9.96
C SER A 347 -6.90 41.01 -10.94
N HIS A 348 -5.65 41.40 -10.67
CA HIS A 348 -4.49 41.04 -11.48
C HIS A 348 -4.26 39.52 -11.47
N THR A 349 -4.36 38.88 -10.29
CA THR A 349 -4.24 37.42 -10.18
C THR A 349 -5.34 36.68 -10.96
N VAL A 350 -6.60 37.10 -10.84
CA VAL A 350 -7.73 36.47 -11.58
C VAL A 350 -7.60 36.66 -13.10
N GLU A 351 -7.03 37.80 -13.53
CA GLU A 351 -6.76 38.06 -14.93
C GLU A 351 -5.64 37.16 -15.49
N LEU A 352 -4.65 36.84 -14.67
CA LEU A 352 -3.44 36.10 -15.06
C LEU A 352 -3.41 34.64 -14.59
N LEU A 353 -4.55 34.01 -14.28
CA LEU A 353 -4.61 32.64 -13.75
C LEU A 353 -3.92 31.55 -14.60
N ARG A 354 -3.91 31.70 -15.93
CA ARG A 354 -3.27 30.74 -16.86
C ARG A 354 -3.64 29.26 -16.62
N GLY A 355 -4.88 28.99 -16.19
CA GLY A 355 -5.37 27.64 -15.91
C GLY A 355 -5.08 27.12 -14.50
N GLN A 356 -4.43 27.89 -13.64
CA GLN A 356 -4.27 27.56 -12.22
C GLN A 356 -5.60 27.71 -11.48
N ALA A 357 -5.81 26.88 -10.45
CA ALA A 357 -6.92 27.03 -9.51
C ALA A 357 -6.83 28.40 -8.82
N VAL A 358 -7.96 29.09 -8.68
CA VAL A 358 -7.96 30.46 -8.12
C VAL A 358 -7.65 30.47 -6.63
N GLU A 359 -8.05 29.41 -5.93
CA GLU A 359 -7.76 29.16 -4.52
C GLU A 359 -6.24 29.14 -4.29
N GLU A 360 -5.55 28.30 -5.06
CA GLU A 360 -4.08 28.17 -5.02
C GLU A 360 -3.39 29.49 -5.41
N ALA A 361 -3.92 30.21 -6.41
CA ALA A 361 -3.31 31.45 -6.88
C ALA A 361 -3.44 32.59 -5.86
N VAL A 362 -4.57 32.66 -5.15
CA VAL A 362 -4.80 33.65 -4.09
C VAL A 362 -3.99 33.31 -2.84
N LEU A 363 -3.93 32.03 -2.45
CA LEU A 363 -3.09 31.59 -1.33
C LEU A 363 -1.61 31.92 -1.60
N PHE A 364 -1.13 31.58 -2.80
CA PHE A 364 0.24 31.92 -3.22
C PHE A 364 0.51 33.42 -3.20
N LEU A 365 -0.46 34.25 -3.58
CA LEU A 365 -0.36 35.71 -3.49
C LEU A 365 -0.23 36.18 -2.03
N ALA A 366 -1.01 35.61 -1.11
CA ALA A 366 -0.92 35.92 0.31
C ALA A 366 0.45 35.53 0.89
N GLU A 367 0.97 34.36 0.53
CA GLU A 367 2.31 33.90 0.91
C GLU A 367 3.42 34.80 0.35
N VAL A 368 3.29 35.26 -0.90
CA VAL A 368 4.22 36.22 -1.52
C VAL A 368 4.24 37.56 -0.78
N ALA A 369 3.09 38.03 -0.28
CA ALA A 369 2.98 39.27 0.48
C ALA A 369 3.77 39.17 1.80
N VAL A 370 3.58 38.08 2.54
CA VAL A 370 4.28 37.83 3.82
C VAL A 370 5.78 37.60 3.58
N ALA A 371 6.13 36.75 2.61
CA ALA A 371 7.52 36.44 2.29
C ALA A 371 8.34 37.66 1.85
N ARG A 372 7.69 38.69 1.30
CA ARG A 372 8.35 39.94 0.93
C ARG A 372 8.94 40.66 2.15
N ARG A 373 8.30 40.57 3.32
CA ARG A 373 8.81 41.15 4.58
C ARG A 373 9.92 40.31 5.23
N GLY A 374 10.35 39.23 4.57
CA GLY A 374 11.22 38.23 5.17
C GLY A 374 10.51 37.39 6.23
N GLU A 375 9.17 37.43 6.27
CA GLU A 375 8.37 36.64 7.19
C GLU A 375 7.93 35.32 6.55
N ILE A 376 7.64 34.33 7.37
CA ILE A 376 7.12 33.02 6.93
C ILE A 376 5.68 32.88 7.38
N VAL A 377 4.83 32.31 6.53
CA VAL A 377 3.45 31.98 6.88
C VAL A 377 3.41 30.63 7.58
N ALA A 378 2.83 30.60 8.78
CA ALA A 378 2.46 29.36 9.46
C ALA A 378 0.95 29.20 9.46
N GLN A 379 0.45 28.17 8.80
CA GLN A 379 -0.96 27.79 8.89
C GLN A 379 -1.16 26.96 10.16
N VAL A 380 -2.03 27.43 11.05
CA VAL A 380 -2.23 26.82 12.36
C VAL A 380 -3.67 26.36 12.51
N GLY A 381 -3.89 25.07 12.63
CA GLY A 381 -5.16 24.46 13.00
C GLY A 381 -5.30 24.36 14.52
N ALA A 382 -6.40 24.91 15.07
CA ALA A 382 -6.75 24.77 16.48
C ALA A 382 -8.23 24.43 16.64
N ALA A 383 -8.61 23.80 17.75
CA ALA A 383 -10.00 23.46 18.02
C ALA A 383 -10.87 24.66 18.45
N ALA A 384 -10.26 25.76 18.87
CA ALA A 384 -10.92 27.02 19.24
C ALA A 384 -9.95 28.20 19.02
N GLU A 385 -10.46 29.43 19.21
CA GLU A 385 -9.61 30.63 19.17
C GLU A 385 -8.52 30.59 20.25
N LEU A 386 -7.33 31.05 19.87
CA LEU A 386 -6.20 31.20 20.78
C LEU A 386 -6.28 32.53 21.51
N SER A 387 -5.90 32.53 22.79
CA SER A 387 -5.70 33.79 23.52
C SER A 387 -4.54 34.60 22.92
N ASP A 388 -4.52 35.91 23.12
CA ASP A 388 -3.44 36.79 22.63
C ASP A 388 -2.07 36.37 23.17
N ALA A 389 -2.02 35.88 24.42
CA ALA A 389 -0.80 35.35 25.02
C ALA A 389 -0.30 34.09 24.29
N GLN A 390 -1.21 33.16 23.96
CA GLN A 390 -0.87 31.95 23.21
C GLN A 390 -0.44 32.27 21.78
N ARG A 391 -1.13 33.21 21.11
CA ARG A 391 -0.76 33.66 19.75
C ARG A 391 0.64 34.26 19.74
N THR A 392 0.93 35.16 20.68
CA THR A 392 2.25 35.79 20.82
C THR A 392 3.32 34.74 21.06
N ARG A 393 3.09 33.84 22.01
CA ARG A 393 4.02 32.75 22.34
C ARG A 393 4.27 31.83 21.14
N LEU A 394 3.22 31.47 20.41
CA LEU A 394 3.32 30.64 19.21
C LEU A 394 4.18 31.32 18.14
N THR A 395 3.95 32.60 17.86
CA THR A 395 4.75 33.39 16.92
C THR A 395 6.23 33.44 17.34
N GLU A 396 6.53 33.68 18.63
CA GLU A 396 7.90 33.72 19.14
C GLU A 396 8.61 32.36 19.02
N VAL A 397 7.91 31.27 19.37
CA VAL A 397 8.46 29.91 19.29
C VAL A 397 8.74 29.53 17.84
N LEU A 398 7.77 29.74 16.93
CA LEU A 398 7.95 29.45 15.51
C LEU A 398 9.07 30.32 14.91
N SER A 399 9.15 31.60 15.27
CA SER A 399 10.22 32.47 14.79
C SER A 399 11.61 31.98 15.22
N ARG A 400 11.72 31.38 16.41
CA ARG A 400 12.97 30.79 16.89
C ARG A 400 13.30 29.46 16.21
N ILE A 401 12.28 28.64 15.93
CA ILE A 401 12.44 27.35 15.24
C ILE A 401 12.94 27.59 13.81
N TYR A 402 12.30 28.48 13.06
CA TYR A 402 12.56 28.72 11.64
C TYR A 402 13.58 29.84 11.37
N GLY A 403 14.00 30.60 12.39
CA GLY A 403 15.00 31.66 12.25
C GLY A 403 14.54 32.91 11.48
N HIS A 404 13.24 33.02 11.18
CA HIS A 404 12.63 34.14 10.48
C HIS A 404 11.37 34.58 11.25
N PRO A 405 10.94 35.85 11.18
CA PRO A 405 9.67 36.24 11.76
C PRO A 405 8.52 35.44 11.11
N VAL A 406 7.50 35.07 11.91
CA VAL A 406 6.41 34.21 11.44
C VAL A 406 5.07 34.91 11.57
N THR A 407 4.31 34.97 10.49
CA THR A 407 2.90 35.35 10.49
C THR A 407 2.03 34.11 10.68
N VAL A 408 1.24 34.08 11.74
CA VAL A 408 0.36 32.94 12.06
C VAL A 408 -1.03 33.14 11.46
N GLN A 409 -1.45 32.21 10.61
CA GLN A 409 -2.81 32.14 10.07
C GLN A 409 -3.60 31.04 10.78
N LEU A 410 -4.48 31.44 11.69
CA LEU A 410 -5.30 30.53 12.49
C LEU A 410 -6.53 30.03 11.70
N HIS A 411 -6.70 28.72 11.64
CA HIS A 411 -7.90 28.03 11.19
C HIS A 411 -8.52 27.25 12.35
N ILE A 412 -9.82 27.45 12.57
CA ILE A 412 -10.54 26.80 13.67
C ILE A 412 -11.26 25.57 13.13
N ASP A 413 -10.85 24.39 13.60
CA ASP A 413 -11.49 23.11 13.29
C ASP A 413 -11.76 22.32 14.58
N ALA A 414 -13.04 22.24 14.95
CA ALA A 414 -13.50 21.52 16.14
C ALA A 414 -13.19 20.00 16.09
N ALA A 415 -12.94 19.43 14.91
CA ALA A 415 -12.58 18.03 14.75
C ALA A 415 -11.20 17.69 15.34
N LEU A 416 -10.33 18.68 15.53
CA LEU A 416 -9.01 18.50 16.14
C LEU A 416 -9.06 18.15 17.64
N LEU A 417 -10.20 18.43 18.29
CA LEU A 417 -10.50 18.26 19.73
C LEU A 417 -9.63 19.12 20.67
N GLY A 418 -8.35 19.30 20.39
CA GLY A 418 -7.42 20.14 21.14
C GLY A 418 -5.98 19.98 20.65
N GLY A 419 -5.07 20.77 21.23
CA GLY A 419 -3.70 20.91 20.72
C GLY A 419 -3.64 21.83 19.50
N LEU A 420 -2.54 21.77 18.75
CA LEU A 420 -2.35 22.55 17.53
C LEU A 420 -1.84 21.64 16.42
N SER A 421 -2.26 21.91 15.18
CA SER A 421 -1.59 21.44 13.97
C SER A 421 -0.95 22.65 13.30
N ILE A 422 0.32 22.55 12.91
CA ILE A 422 1.06 23.67 12.33
C ILE A 422 1.66 23.20 11.01
N ALA A 423 1.38 23.91 9.93
CA ALA A 423 2.00 23.69 8.63
C ALA A 423 2.80 24.93 8.23
N VAL A 424 4.07 24.73 7.87
CA VAL A 424 4.99 25.76 7.38
C VAL A 424 5.69 25.23 6.13
N GLY A 425 5.35 25.77 4.97
CA GLY A 425 5.81 25.21 3.70
C GLY A 425 5.38 23.73 3.56
N ASP A 426 6.35 22.84 3.38
CA ASP A 426 6.13 21.39 3.26
C ASP A 426 6.22 20.64 4.61
N GLU A 427 6.52 21.35 5.70
CA GLU A 427 6.67 20.76 7.03
C GLU A 427 5.37 20.87 7.84
N VAL A 428 4.97 19.75 8.45
CA VAL A 428 3.79 19.69 9.33
C VAL A 428 4.21 19.19 10.71
N ILE A 429 3.93 20.01 11.72
CA ILE A 429 4.07 19.66 13.13
C ILE A 429 2.68 19.50 13.72
N ASP A 430 2.25 18.24 13.87
CA ASP A 430 0.91 17.91 14.35
C ASP A 430 0.93 17.43 15.81
N GLY A 431 0.37 18.26 16.70
CA GLY A 431 0.19 18.00 18.12
C GLY A 431 -1.25 17.71 18.51
N THR A 432 -2.16 17.51 17.57
CA THR A 432 -3.60 17.47 17.84
C THR A 432 -4.03 16.18 18.55
N LEU A 433 -5.09 16.30 19.36
CA LEU A 433 -5.64 15.15 20.08
C LEU A 433 -6.33 14.17 19.12
N SER A 434 -6.94 14.64 18.04
CA SER A 434 -7.47 13.79 16.97
C SER A 434 -6.38 12.88 16.39
N SER A 435 -5.22 13.44 16.04
CA SER A 435 -4.09 12.68 15.49
C SER A 435 -3.47 11.73 16.52
N ARG A 436 -3.38 12.12 17.79
CA ARG A 436 -2.95 11.21 18.87
C ARG A 436 -3.91 10.03 19.05
N LEU A 437 -5.23 10.26 18.95
CA LEU A 437 -6.23 9.20 19.02
C LEU A 437 -6.17 8.28 17.80
N ALA A 438 -5.99 8.84 16.60
CA ALA A 438 -5.79 8.06 15.38
C ALA A 438 -4.52 7.20 15.46
N ALA A 439 -3.42 7.75 15.98
CA ALA A 439 -2.19 7.01 16.22
C ALA A 439 -2.34 5.91 17.27
N ALA A 440 -3.19 6.10 18.29
CA ALA A 440 -3.51 5.06 19.26
C ALA A 440 -4.34 3.93 18.64
N GLU A 441 -5.31 4.27 17.79
CA GLU A 441 -6.15 3.32 17.05
C GLU A 441 -5.31 2.46 16.08
N ALA A 442 -4.38 3.08 15.35
CA ALA A 442 -3.50 2.38 14.41
C ALA A 442 -2.46 1.45 15.08
N ARG A 443 -2.23 1.59 16.39
CA ARG A 443 -1.31 0.73 17.17
C ARG A 443 -2.00 -0.45 17.84
N LEU A 444 -3.30 -0.65 17.61
CA LEU A 444 -4.01 -1.80 18.13
C LEU A 444 -3.40 -3.09 17.52
N PRO A 445 -3.15 -4.13 18.33
CA PRO A 445 -2.48 -5.34 17.87
C PRO A 445 -3.40 -6.16 16.96
N ASP A 446 -2.89 -6.54 15.78
CA ASP A 446 -3.54 -7.44 14.80
C ASP A 446 -4.00 -8.78 15.35
#